data_AF-A0A5C2H8A0-F1
#
_entry.id   AF-A0A5C2H8A0-F1
#
_cell.length_a   1.000
_cell.length_b   1.000
_cell.length_c   1.000
_cell.angle_alpha   90.00
_cell.angle_beta   90.00
_cell.angle_gamma   90.00
#
_symmetry.space_group_name_H-M   'P 1'
#
loop_
_entity.id
_entity.type
_entity.pdbx_description
1 polymer ?
#
loop_
_entity_poly.entity_id
_entity_poly.type
_entity_poly.pdbx_seq_one_letter_code
_entity_poly.pdbx_strand_id
1 'polypeptide(L)'
;MDKELEEFAKKNRKRASVFDAYKKEIIYLVQQKVSQENIIVYLQKKTKLKTGLTRSNLSRYIARLKKQVRQKRELEQMNSETETKSSSLNNNINASNETASEDTVSVYGKIKQISKNKPFG
;
A
#
# COMPACT_ATOMS: atom_id res chain seq x y z
N MET A 1 10.82 -18.50 32.41
CA MET A 1 9.63 -18.25 31.57
C MET A 1 8.56 -19.20 32.05
N ASP A 2 7.51 -18.67 32.67
CA ASP A 2 6.45 -19.48 33.28
C ASP A 2 5.74 -20.29 32.20
N LYS A 3 5.73 -21.61 32.33
CA LYS A 3 5.10 -22.53 31.36
C LYS A 3 3.64 -22.14 31.08
N GLU A 4 2.97 -21.58 32.09
CA GLU A 4 1.61 -21.07 32.02
C GLU A 4 1.45 -19.84 31.11
N LEU A 5 2.42 -18.90 31.16
CA LEU A 5 2.45 -17.74 30.26
C LEU A 5 2.68 -18.17 28.80
N GLU A 6 3.53 -19.18 28.60
CA GLU A 6 3.83 -19.71 27.28
C GLU A 6 2.64 -20.47 26.66
N GLU A 7 1.90 -21.24 27.47
CA GLU A 7 0.63 -21.85 27.05
C GLU A 7 -0.45 -20.81 26.75
N PHE A 8 -0.59 -19.78 27.59
CA PHE A 8 -1.52 -18.68 27.36
C PHE A 8 -1.24 -17.95 26.04
N ALA A 9 0.03 -17.64 25.77
CA ALA A 9 0.44 -16.99 24.52
C ALA A 9 0.19 -17.89 23.30
N LYS A 10 0.51 -19.19 23.37
CA LYS A 10 0.22 -20.16 22.30
C LYS A 10 -1.28 -20.28 22.01
N LYS A 11 -2.13 -20.30 23.04
CA LYS A 11 -3.59 -20.37 22.91
C LYS A 11 -4.20 -19.12 22.26
N ASN A 12 -3.65 -17.94 22.56
CA ASN A 12 -4.18 -16.67 22.05
C ASN A 12 -3.55 -16.20 20.73
N ARG A 13 -2.41 -16.76 20.29
CA ARG A 13 -1.75 -16.45 19.01
C ARG A 13 -2.65 -16.56 17.77
N LYS A 14 -3.68 -17.41 17.81
CA LYS A 14 -4.59 -17.67 16.68
C LYS A 14 -5.84 -16.79 16.67
N ARG A 15 -6.10 -16.01 17.73
CA ARG A 15 -7.30 -15.18 17.81
C ARG A 15 -7.08 -13.91 17.00
N ALA A 16 -7.70 -13.84 15.82
CA ALA A 16 -7.77 -12.59 15.06
C ALA A 16 -8.39 -11.49 15.93
N SER A 17 -7.84 -10.29 15.86
CA SER A 17 -8.44 -9.11 16.49
C SER A 17 -9.89 -8.97 16.02
N VAL A 18 -10.76 -8.51 16.90
CA VAL A 18 -12.16 -8.23 16.52
C VAL A 18 -12.19 -7.24 15.34
N PHE A 19 -11.24 -6.29 15.28
CA PHE A 19 -11.12 -5.39 14.14
C PHE A 19 -10.72 -6.10 12.84
N ASP A 20 -9.83 -7.10 12.90
CA ASP A 20 -9.40 -7.84 11.72
C ASP A 20 -10.50 -8.75 11.18
N ALA A 21 -11.31 -9.31 12.07
CA ALA A 21 -12.48 -10.11 11.68
C ALA A 21 -13.49 -9.33 10.81
N TYR A 22 -13.65 -8.02 11.05
CA TYR A 22 -14.56 -7.16 10.30
C TYR A 22 -13.85 -6.23 9.30
N LYS A 23 -12.53 -6.34 9.13
CA LYS A 23 -11.73 -5.39 8.32
C LYS A 23 -12.24 -5.26 6.89
N LYS A 24 -12.49 -6.38 6.20
CA LYS A 24 -12.98 -6.39 4.81
C LYS A 24 -14.32 -5.67 4.68
N GLU A 25 -15.22 -5.93 5.62
CA GLU A 25 -16.55 -5.33 5.66
C GLU A 25 -16.49 -3.83 5.96
N ILE A 26 -15.64 -3.41 6.89
CA ILE A 26 -15.43 -1.98 7.20
C ILE A 26 -14.86 -1.25 5.98
N ILE A 27 -13.90 -1.85 5.27
CA ILE A 27 -13.34 -1.27 4.04
C ILE A 27 -14.45 -1.09 2.99
N TYR A 28 -15.29 -2.11 2.80
CA TYR A 28 -16.42 -2.03 1.88
C TYR A 28 -17.37 -0.87 2.24
N LEU A 29 -17.79 -0.76 3.50
CA LEU A 29 -18.66 0.33 3.96
C LEU A 29 -18.02 1.72 3.77
N VAL A 30 -16.71 1.83 4.00
CA VAL A 30 -15.95 3.06 3.75
C VAL A 30 -15.95 3.42 2.26
N GLN A 31 -15.77 2.44 1.37
CA GLN A 31 -15.83 2.64 -0.08
C GLN A 31 -17.21 3.08 -0.56
N GLN A 32 -18.28 2.54 0.04
CA GLN A 32 -19.67 2.95 -0.19
C GLN A 32 -20.02 4.32 0.41
N LYS A 33 -19.04 5.08 0.92
CA LYS A 33 -19.21 6.40 1.54
C LYS A 33 -20.20 6.41 2.72
N VAL A 34 -20.36 5.28 3.42
CA VAL A 34 -21.20 5.21 4.63
C VAL A 34 -20.59 6.11 5.71
N SER A 35 -21.45 6.82 6.46
CA SER A 35 -21.00 7.68 7.54
C SER A 35 -20.27 6.89 8.63
N GLN A 36 -19.31 7.52 9.28
CA GLN A 36 -18.54 6.89 10.37
C GLN A 36 -19.44 6.42 11.51
N GLU A 37 -20.45 7.22 11.83
CA GLU A 37 -21.43 6.92 12.87
C GLU A 37 -22.22 5.65 12.54
N ASN A 38 -22.71 5.53 11.31
CA ASN A 38 -23.49 4.37 10.89
C ASN A 38 -22.65 3.08 10.90
N ILE A 39 -21.37 3.18 10.51
CA ILE A 39 -20.43 2.04 10.59
C ILE A 39 -20.23 1.61 12.06
N ILE A 40 -20.07 2.57 12.98
CA ILE A 40 -19.90 2.29 14.40
C ILE A 40 -21.14 1.58 14.96
N VAL A 41 -22.33 2.14 14.74
CA VAL A 41 -23.60 1.58 15.22
C VAL A 41 -23.81 0.16 14.66
N TYR A 42 -23.51 -0.03 13.37
CA TYR A 42 -23.58 -1.34 12.72
C TYR A 42 -22.67 -2.37 13.40
N LEU A 43 -21.39 -2.04 13.58
CA LEU A 43 -20.42 -2.95 14.19
C LEU A 43 -20.77 -3.26 15.65
N GLN A 44 -21.23 -2.27 16.42
CA GLN A 44 -21.66 -2.48 17.80
C GLN A 44 -22.83 -3.46 17.90
N LYS A 45 -23.84 -3.31 17.02
CA LYS A 45 -24.97 -4.25 16.92
C LYS A 45 -24.51 -5.65 16.52
N LYS A 46 -23.69 -5.76 15.47
CA LYS A 46 -23.23 -7.05 14.93
C LYS A 46 -22.33 -7.82 15.89
N THR A 47 -21.51 -7.12 16.66
CA THR A 47 -20.54 -7.74 17.58
C THR A 47 -21.09 -7.99 18.97
N LYS A 48 -22.35 -7.61 19.25
CA LYS A 48 -22.96 -7.66 20.59
C LYS A 48 -22.12 -6.93 21.65
N LEU A 49 -21.55 -5.77 21.29
CA LEU A 49 -20.74 -4.93 22.20
C LEU A 49 -19.56 -5.66 22.87
N LYS A 50 -18.86 -6.54 22.13
CA LYS A 50 -17.62 -7.17 22.63
C LYS A 50 -16.63 -6.14 23.16
N THR A 51 -15.94 -6.50 24.24
CA THR A 51 -14.90 -5.67 24.88
C THR A 51 -13.87 -5.19 23.84
N GLY A 52 -13.48 -3.93 23.94
CA GLY A 52 -12.52 -3.29 23.01
C GLY A 52 -13.13 -2.61 21.78
N LEU A 53 -14.42 -2.81 21.47
CA LEU A 53 -15.15 -2.10 20.40
C LEU A 53 -15.86 -0.84 20.92
N THR A 54 -15.13 -0.01 21.65
CA THR A 54 -15.64 1.30 22.09
C THR A 54 -15.80 2.23 20.89
N ARG A 55 -16.69 3.22 21.02
CA ARG A 55 -16.91 4.26 20.01
C ARG A 55 -15.59 4.95 19.60
N SER A 56 -14.73 5.22 20.58
CA SER A 56 -13.41 5.84 20.38
C SER A 56 -12.47 4.95 19.56
N ASN A 57 -12.35 3.66 19.92
CA ASN A 57 -11.47 2.74 19.19
C ASN A 57 -11.93 2.53 17.75
N LEU A 58 -13.23 2.33 17.55
CA LEU A 58 -13.84 2.21 16.22
C LEU A 58 -13.64 3.47 15.39
N SER A 59 -13.88 4.65 15.98
CA SER A 59 -13.67 5.94 15.33
C SER A 59 -12.24 6.11 14.82
N ARG A 60 -11.25 5.86 15.70
CA ARG A 60 -9.83 5.94 15.34
C ARG A 60 -9.44 4.92 14.27
N TYR A 61 -9.95 3.70 14.38
CA TYR A 61 -9.69 2.65 13.40
C TYR A 61 -10.25 2.98 12.01
N ILE A 62 -11.52 3.43 11.94
CA ILE A 62 -12.18 3.81 10.69
C ILE A 62 -11.50 5.03 10.05
N ALA A 63 -11.10 6.03 10.84
CA ALA A 63 -10.37 7.19 10.33
C ALA A 63 -9.04 6.78 9.65
N ARG A 64 -8.31 5.84 10.26
CA ARG A 64 -7.08 5.30 9.67
C ARG A 64 -7.35 4.55 8.35
N LEU A 65 -8.41 3.74 8.30
CA LEU A 65 -8.79 3.04 7.07
C LEU A 65 -9.19 3.99 5.94
N LYS A 66 -9.97 5.04 6.25
CA LYS A 66 -10.32 6.09 5.27
C LYS A 66 -9.08 6.72 4.64
N LYS A 67 -8.07 7.04 5.47
CA LYS A 67 -6.79 7.58 5.00
C LYS A 67 -6.07 6.60 4.06
N GLN A 68 -6.02 5.32 4.43
CA GLN A 68 -5.40 4.28 3.59
C GLN A 68 -6.10 4.09 2.25
N VAL A 69 -7.44 4.06 2.24
CA VAL A 69 -8.23 3.92 1.01
C VAL A 69 -8.01 5.12 0.08
N ARG A 70 -7.93 6.33 0.64
CA ARG A 70 -7.62 7.55 -0.13
C ARG A 70 -6.22 7.48 -0.76
N GLN A 71 -5.20 7.16 0.03
CA GLN A 71 -3.82 7.05 -0.45
C GLN A 71 -3.66 5.98 -1.54
N LYS A 72 -4.34 4.84 -1.39
CA LYS A 72 -4.33 3.78 -2.41
C LYS A 72 -4.90 4.26 -3.75
N ARG A 73 -5.99 5.02 -3.72
CA ARG A 73 -6.60 5.60 -4.92
C ARG A 73 -5.69 6.64 -5.59
N GLU A 74 -5.05 7.51 -4.80
CA GLU A 74 -4.10 8.51 -5.32
C GLU A 74 -2.89 7.84 -5.99
N LEU A 75 -2.37 6.76 -5.40
CA LEU A 75 -1.27 5.99 -5.99
C LEU A 75 -1.69 5.28 -7.29
N GLU A 76 -2.89 4.69 -7.32
CA GLU A 76 -3.45 4.07 -8.53
C GLU A 76 -3.60 5.08 -9.68
N GLN A 77 -3.99 6.33 -9.38
CA GLN A 77 -4.12 7.40 -10.37
C GLN A 77 -2.75 7.81 -10.95
N MET A 78 -1.73 8.02 -10.09
CA MET A 78 -0.38 8.38 -10.55
C MET A 78 0.24 7.30 -11.46
N ASN A 79 0.04 6.02 -11.15
CA ASN A 79 0.57 4.93 -11.96
C ASN A 79 -0.14 4.82 -13.33
N SER A 80 -1.44 5.11 -13.39
CA SER A 80 -2.18 5.13 -14.67
C SER A 80 -1.74 6.28 -15.61
N GLU A 81 -1.26 7.40 -15.06
CA GLU A 81 -0.73 8.52 -15.85
C GLU A 81 0.66 8.23 -16.44
N THR A 82 1.46 7.37 -15.79
CA THR A 82 2.79 6.99 -16.28
C THR A 82 2.76 6.03 -17.48
N GLU A 83 1.66 5.27 -17.67
CA GLU A 83 1.51 4.34 -18.80
C GLU A 83 0.98 5.00 -20.08
N THR A 84 0.40 6.20 -19.99
CA THR A 84 -0.15 6.92 -21.18
C THR A 84 0.87 7.81 -21.91
N LYS A 85 2.06 8.03 -21.35
CA LYS A 85 3.12 8.84 -21.99
C LYS A 85 4.13 8.04 -22.80
N SER A 86 4.16 6.70 -22.70
CA SER A 86 5.12 5.87 -23.45
C SER A 86 4.63 5.47 -24.84
N SER A 87 3.34 5.63 -25.17
CA SER A 87 2.78 5.22 -26.47
C SER A 87 2.74 6.33 -27.53
N SER A 88 3.14 7.58 -27.20
CA SER A 88 3.04 8.72 -28.12
C SER A 88 4.34 9.10 -28.84
N LEU A 89 5.41 8.29 -28.73
CA LEU A 89 6.68 8.45 -29.43
C LEU A 89 6.97 7.22 -30.29
N ASN A 90 6.13 6.96 -31.30
CA ASN A 90 6.57 6.13 -32.42
C ASN A 90 5.65 6.38 -33.60
N ASN A 91 6.05 7.30 -34.47
CA ASN A 91 5.71 7.34 -35.89
C ASN A 91 6.42 8.53 -36.53
N ASN A 92 7.67 8.34 -36.98
CA ASN A 92 8.10 8.93 -38.24
C ASN A 92 9.22 8.09 -38.89
N ILE A 93 9.04 7.83 -40.18
CA ILE A 93 9.71 6.87 -41.05
C ILE A 93 10.87 7.59 -41.76
N ASN A 94 12.04 6.96 -41.95
CA ASN A 94 12.52 6.70 -43.32
C ASN A 94 13.69 5.74 -43.45
N ALA A 95 13.58 4.92 -44.49
CA ALA A 95 14.56 4.01 -45.01
C ALA A 95 15.78 4.75 -45.59
N SER A 96 16.97 4.20 -45.36
CA SER A 96 18.09 4.23 -46.30
C SER A 96 19.02 3.08 -45.93
N ASN A 97 19.26 2.22 -46.91
CA ASN A 97 20.22 1.13 -46.88
C ASN A 97 21.64 1.69 -46.65
N GLU A 98 22.50 0.96 -45.93
CA GLU A 98 23.80 0.52 -46.41
C GLU A 98 24.54 -0.31 -45.35
N THR A 99 25.45 -1.12 -45.87
CA THR A 99 26.16 -2.29 -45.36
C THR A 99 27.32 -2.00 -44.40
N ALA A 100 27.87 -3.09 -43.82
CA ALA A 100 29.15 -3.23 -43.10
C ALA A 100 29.14 -2.81 -41.62
N SER A 101 29.91 -3.38 -40.70
CA SER A 101 30.59 -4.67 -40.54
C SER A 101 30.91 -4.73 -39.03
N GLU A 102 31.08 -5.94 -38.52
CA GLU A 102 31.96 -6.30 -37.41
C GLU A 102 31.71 -5.84 -35.95
N ASP A 103 31.83 -6.88 -35.12
CA ASP A 103 32.50 -6.92 -33.83
C ASP A 103 31.73 -6.59 -32.54
N THR A 104 31.23 -7.70 -32.00
CA THR A 104 31.02 -7.98 -30.58
C THR A 104 32.14 -7.47 -29.68
N VAL A 105 31.87 -6.60 -28.68
CA VAL A 105 32.42 -6.73 -27.31
C VAL A 105 31.48 -6.03 -26.30
N SER A 106 31.06 -6.80 -25.31
CA SER A 106 30.35 -6.40 -24.09
C SER A 106 31.25 -5.56 -23.16
N VAL A 107 30.85 -4.31 -22.84
CA VAL A 107 31.52 -3.50 -21.81
C VAL A 107 30.88 -3.75 -20.45
N TYR A 108 31.58 -4.54 -19.64
CA TYR A 108 31.41 -4.62 -18.19
C TYR A 108 31.72 -3.27 -17.54
N GLY A 109 30.89 -2.88 -16.56
CA GLY A 109 31.43 -2.54 -15.25
C GLY A 109 31.39 -1.08 -14.78
N LYS A 110 30.71 -0.91 -13.63
CA LYS A 110 31.03 0.01 -12.52
C LYS A 110 31.28 1.48 -12.87
N ILE A 111 30.32 2.34 -12.51
CA ILE A 111 30.66 3.69 -12.06
C ILE A 111 30.42 3.80 -10.55
N LYS A 112 31.54 4.05 -9.90
CA LYS A 112 31.84 4.19 -8.48
C LYS A 112 31.36 5.56 -7.97
N GLN A 113 30.95 5.61 -6.70
CA GLN A 113 30.61 6.85 -6.01
C GLN A 113 31.75 7.87 -6.04
N ILE A 114 31.42 9.16 -6.20
CA ILE A 114 32.36 10.27 -6.00
C ILE A 114 31.69 11.36 -5.13
N SER A 115 32.55 11.93 -4.31
CA SER A 115 32.44 12.73 -3.10
C SER A 115 31.58 14.00 -3.14
N LYS A 116 31.08 14.38 -1.96
CA LYS A 116 30.80 15.78 -1.61
C LYS A 116 31.77 16.23 -0.52
N ASN A 117 32.85 16.88 -0.93
CA ASN A 117 33.60 17.79 -0.06
C ASN A 117 33.07 19.22 -0.25
N LYS A 118 32.92 19.90 0.90
CA LYS A 118 32.56 21.31 1.22
C LYS A 118 33.34 22.37 0.38
N PRO A 119 32.98 23.69 0.37
CA PRO A 119 32.69 24.51 1.56
C PRO A 119 31.54 25.53 1.43
N PHE A 120 30.99 25.96 2.58
CA PHE A 120 30.30 27.25 2.68
C PHE A 120 31.31 28.23 3.29
N GLY A 121 31.48 29.37 2.61
CA GLY A 121 32.25 30.53 3.07
C GLY A 121 31.49 31.40 4.06
#